data_AF-A0A2G6L9L1-F1
#
_entry.id   AF-A0A2G6L9L1-F1
#
_cell.length_a   1.000
_cell.length_b   1.000
_cell.length_c   1.000
_cell.angle_alpha   90.00
_cell.angle_beta   90.00
_cell.angle_gamma   90.00
#
_symmetry.space_group_name_H-M   'P 1'
#
loop_
_entity.id
_entity.type
_entity.pdbx_description
1 polymer ?
#
loop_
_entity_poly.entity_id
_entity_poly.type
_entity_poly.pdbx_seq_one_letter_code
_entity_poly.pdbx_strand_id
1 'polypeptide(L)'
;MAGVILYLFSPRLRWANSAALIISTLYLGLGIGLQSLAKAELAKTYPQTKAEQWFVGALTASPLCWHGVYKNENDYIETAFNLLNPDDIAVQRYSILPPSAYPPSADWARLQWFNPDTVLRRRGQQLISSDLRMGEFGFYPFEFIIAPERDSGRQLPLSTDSVFTEKRWQADTINAAAKRYAQRNNEPSFPKYKWSQFKRCLTGGS
;
A
#
# COMPACT_ATOMS: atom_id res chain seq x y z
N MET A 1 -0.55 25.26 31.00
CA MET A 1 -1.19 26.57 31.29
C MET A 1 -0.49 27.74 30.57
N ALA A 2 0.82 27.94 30.72
CA ALA A 2 1.55 29.08 30.12
C ALA A 2 1.47 29.19 28.57
N GLY A 3 1.50 28.06 27.85
CA GLY A 3 1.37 28.07 26.38
C GLY A 3 0.00 28.52 25.85
N VAL A 4 -1.07 28.24 26.59
CA VAL A 4 -2.45 28.67 26.24
C VAL A 4 -2.63 30.16 26.52
N ILE A 5 -2.00 30.68 27.58
CA ILE A 5 -2.02 32.11 27.92
C ILE A 5 -1.21 32.92 26.89
N LEU A 6 0.00 32.47 26.52
CA LEU A 6 0.79 33.10 25.45
C LEU A 6 0.07 33.08 24.08
N TYR A 7 -0.68 32.01 23.80
CA TYR A 7 -1.54 31.89 22.63
C TYR A 7 -2.69 32.92 22.64
N LEU A 8 -3.39 33.11 23.78
CA LEU A 8 -4.50 34.06 23.88
C LEU A 8 -4.06 35.53 23.79
N PHE A 9 -2.88 35.87 24.34
CA PHE A 9 -2.43 37.26 24.46
C PHE A 9 -1.53 37.74 23.32
N SER A 10 -1.01 36.87 22.44
CA SER A 10 -0.19 37.31 21.30
C SER A 10 -0.95 37.19 19.97
N PRO A 11 -1.28 38.33 19.30
CA PRO A 11 -2.01 38.30 18.02
C PRO A 11 -1.23 37.58 16.92
N ARG A 12 0.11 37.57 17.00
CA ARG A 12 0.99 36.86 16.06
C ARG A 12 0.86 35.34 16.16
N LEU A 13 0.78 34.75 17.37
CA LEU A 13 0.62 33.30 17.51
C LEU A 13 -0.81 32.86 17.13
N ARG A 14 -1.84 33.68 17.40
CA ARG A 14 -3.21 33.39 16.94
C ARG A 14 -3.28 33.34 15.43
N TRP A 15 -2.73 34.35 14.75
CA TRP A 15 -2.67 34.39 13.30
C TRP A 15 -1.88 33.21 12.72
N ALA A 16 -0.72 32.87 13.30
CA ALA A 16 0.08 31.73 12.85
C ALA A 16 -0.67 30.39 12.97
N ASN A 17 -1.40 30.17 14.07
CA ASN A 17 -2.22 28.96 14.24
C ASN A 17 -3.42 28.92 13.31
N SER A 18 -4.12 30.05 13.13
CA SER A 18 -5.21 30.14 12.15
C SER A 18 -4.69 29.87 10.73
N ALA A 19 -3.54 30.44 10.36
CA ALA A 19 -2.90 30.19 9.08
C ALA A 19 -2.51 28.71 8.93
N ALA A 20 -1.90 28.10 9.96
CA ALA A 20 -1.55 26.68 9.95
C ALA A 20 -2.78 25.78 9.83
N LEU A 21 -3.89 26.11 10.51
CA LEU A 21 -5.14 25.38 10.42
C LEU A 21 -5.78 25.49 9.03
N ILE A 22 -5.81 26.70 8.45
CA ILE A 22 -6.30 26.94 7.09
C ILE A 22 -5.47 26.13 6.10
N ILE A 23 -4.14 26.20 6.18
CA ILE A 23 -3.23 25.45 5.31
C ILE A 23 -3.46 23.94 5.46
N SER A 24 -3.58 23.45 6.69
CA SER A 24 -3.83 22.02 6.96
C SER A 24 -5.19 21.58 6.41
N THR A 25 -6.21 22.43 6.51
CA THR A 25 -7.57 22.14 6.01
C THR A 25 -7.59 22.12 4.48
N LEU A 26 -6.93 23.09 3.84
CA LEU A 26 -6.76 23.12 2.39
C LEU A 26 -5.98 21.90 1.89
N TYR A 27 -4.92 21.51 2.60
CA TYR A 27 -4.13 20.33 2.28
C TYR A 27 -4.96 19.04 2.36
N LEU A 28 -5.76 18.87 3.41
CA LEU A 28 -6.66 17.71 3.55
C LEU A 28 -7.74 17.71 2.45
N GLY A 29 -8.37 18.85 2.20
CA GLY A 29 -9.38 19.00 1.14
C GLY A 29 -8.80 18.69 -0.25
N LEU A 30 -7.60 19.16 -0.54
CA LEU A 30 -6.87 18.83 -1.76
C LEU A 30 -6.60 17.32 -1.85
N GLY A 31 -6.17 16.68 -0.77
CA GLY A 31 -5.94 15.24 -0.71
C GLY A 31 -7.19 14.42 -1.06
N ILE A 32 -8.34 14.79 -0.50
CA ILE A 32 -9.63 14.14 -0.79
C ILE A 32 -10.02 14.35 -2.27
N GLY A 33 -9.85 15.59 -2.79
CA GLY A 33 -10.14 15.91 -4.19
C GLY A 33 -9.27 15.11 -5.16
N LEU A 34 -7.96 15.05 -4.92
CA LEU A 34 -7.02 14.28 -5.75
C LEU A 34 -7.29 12.78 -5.66
N GLN A 35 -7.66 12.25 -4.50
CA GLN A 35 -8.04 10.84 -4.35
C GLN A 35 -9.31 10.52 -5.17
N SER A 36 -10.31 11.40 -5.16
CA SER A 36 -11.52 11.25 -5.96
C SER A 36 -11.22 11.27 -7.46
N LEU A 37 -10.35 12.18 -7.90
CA LEU A 37 -9.90 12.26 -9.29
C LEU A 37 -9.15 10.99 -9.72
N ALA A 38 -8.26 10.47 -8.86
CA ALA A 38 -7.53 9.23 -9.11
C ALA A 38 -8.46 8.03 -9.29
N LYS A 39 -9.52 7.93 -8.47
CA LYS A 39 -10.56 6.89 -8.63
C LYS A 39 -11.32 7.04 -9.94
N ALA A 40 -11.67 8.27 -10.33
CA ALA A 40 -12.39 8.54 -11.57
C ALA A 40 -11.55 8.15 -12.80
N GLU A 41 -10.25 8.46 -12.78
CA GLU A 41 -9.35 8.11 -13.89
C GLU A 41 -9.15 6.59 -14.02
N LEU A 42 -9.08 5.87 -12.90
CA LEU A 42 -9.06 4.41 -12.91
C LEU A 42 -10.37 3.83 -13.48
N ALA A 43 -11.53 4.36 -13.08
CA ALA A 43 -12.81 3.91 -13.64
C ALA A 43 -12.94 4.19 -15.15
N LYS A 44 -12.36 5.29 -15.63
CA LYS A 44 -12.28 5.62 -17.06
C LYS A 44 -11.36 4.65 -17.81
N THR A 45 -10.21 4.31 -17.23
CA THR A 45 -9.25 3.36 -17.82
C THR A 45 -9.75 1.92 -17.81
N TYR A 46 -10.57 1.57 -16.81
CA TYR A 46 -11.17 0.25 -16.63
C TYR A 46 -12.71 0.34 -16.62
N PRO A 47 -13.35 0.45 -17.79
CA PRO A 47 -14.79 0.73 -17.92
C PRO A 47 -15.72 -0.30 -17.25
N GLN A 48 -15.23 -1.53 -17.05
CA GLN A 48 -15.92 -2.60 -16.34
C GLN A 48 -15.96 -2.41 -14.80
N THR A 49 -15.26 -1.41 -14.28
CA THR A 49 -15.17 -1.11 -12.85
C THR A 49 -15.85 0.22 -12.52
N LYS A 50 -16.26 0.39 -11.26
CA LYS A 50 -16.78 1.66 -10.74
C LYS A 50 -15.75 2.32 -9.83
N ALA A 51 -15.76 3.65 -9.75
CA ALA A 51 -14.83 4.42 -8.93
C ALA A 51 -14.85 4.00 -7.44
N GLU A 52 -16.00 3.58 -6.92
CA GLU A 52 -16.17 3.15 -5.53
C GLU A 52 -15.54 1.78 -5.25
N GLN A 53 -15.32 0.97 -6.29
CA GLN A 53 -14.71 -0.36 -6.16
C GLN A 53 -13.17 -0.29 -6.09
N TRP A 54 -12.58 0.86 -6.41
CA TRP A 54 -11.15 1.08 -6.31
C TRP A 54 -10.75 1.56 -4.92
N PHE A 55 -9.85 0.80 -4.28
CA PHE A 55 -9.07 1.32 -3.17
C PHE A 55 -7.92 2.14 -3.73
N VAL A 56 -7.76 3.38 -3.27
CA VAL A 56 -6.74 4.30 -3.77
C VAL A 56 -5.99 4.93 -2.61
N GLY A 57 -4.67 4.76 -2.58
CA GLY A 57 -3.76 5.32 -1.58
C GLY A 57 -2.64 6.13 -2.23
N ALA A 58 -2.21 7.22 -1.59
CA ALA A 58 -1.09 8.00 -2.08
C ALA A 58 0.23 7.21 -1.90
N LEU A 59 1.03 7.12 -2.96
CA LEU A 59 2.39 6.58 -2.89
C LEU A 59 3.29 7.57 -2.14
N THR A 60 4.20 7.04 -1.31
CA THR A 60 4.92 7.88 -0.34
C THR A 60 5.69 9.04 -1.00
N ALA A 61 5.58 10.23 -0.39
CA ALA A 61 6.25 11.50 -0.70
C ALA A 61 5.67 12.40 -1.82
N SER A 62 4.54 12.08 -2.46
CA SER A 62 3.88 13.00 -3.39
C SER A 62 2.36 12.88 -3.41
N PRO A 63 1.59 13.99 -3.38
CA PRO A 63 0.13 13.95 -3.53
C PRO A 63 -0.32 13.64 -4.97
N LEU A 64 0.62 13.56 -5.92
CA LEU A 64 0.33 13.30 -7.34
C LEU A 64 0.47 11.82 -7.72
N CYS A 65 1.14 11.02 -6.88
CA CYS A 65 1.40 9.61 -7.13
C CYS A 65 0.39 8.74 -6.40
N TRP A 66 -0.31 7.88 -7.12
CA TRP A 66 -1.39 7.08 -6.59
C TRP A 66 -1.21 5.60 -6.88
N HIS A 67 -1.50 4.80 -5.87
CA HIS A 67 -1.62 3.35 -5.94
C HIS A 67 -3.10 3.00 -5.90
N GLY A 68 -3.60 2.37 -6.97
CA GLY A 68 -4.96 1.86 -7.05
C GLY A 68 -5.00 0.35 -6.98
N VAL A 69 -5.95 -0.21 -6.22
CA VAL A 69 -6.20 -1.65 -6.14
C VAL A 69 -7.67 -1.92 -6.39
N TYR A 70 -7.93 -2.88 -7.27
CA TYR A 70 -9.27 -3.41 -7.54
C TYR A 70 -9.26 -4.92 -7.36
N LYS A 71 -10.22 -5.44 -6.60
CA LYS A 71 -10.37 -6.88 -6.33
C LYS A 71 -11.66 -7.39 -6.97
N ASN A 72 -11.55 -8.49 -7.70
CA ASN A 72 -12.69 -9.27 -8.20
C ASN A 72 -12.68 -10.66 -7.53
N GLU A 73 -13.55 -11.58 -7.97
CA GLU A 73 -13.66 -12.94 -7.41
C GLU A 73 -12.44 -13.82 -7.68
N ASN A 74 -11.77 -13.62 -8.83
CA ASN A 74 -10.72 -14.53 -9.34
C ASN A 74 -9.34 -13.88 -9.43
N ASP A 75 -9.28 -12.55 -9.46
CA ASP A 75 -8.04 -11.80 -9.53
C ASP A 75 -8.16 -10.48 -8.76
N TYR A 76 -7.02 -9.85 -8.57
CA TYR A 76 -6.96 -8.44 -8.23
C TYR A 76 -5.94 -7.73 -9.13
N ILE A 77 -6.18 -6.45 -9.34
CA ILE A 77 -5.40 -5.55 -10.18
C ILE A 77 -4.80 -4.50 -9.28
N GLU A 78 -3.49 -4.33 -9.39
CA GLU A 78 -2.75 -3.22 -8.79
C GLU A 78 -2.34 -2.25 -9.88
N THR A 79 -2.34 -0.97 -9.55
CA THR A 79 -1.97 0.12 -10.47
C THR A 79 -1.11 1.15 -9.75
N ALA A 80 -0.10 1.69 -10.43
CA ALA A 80 0.65 2.84 -9.96
C ALA A 80 0.75 3.87 -11.07
N PHE A 81 0.36 5.12 -10.79
CA PHE A 81 0.29 6.16 -11.81
C PHE A 81 0.44 7.56 -11.19
N ASN A 82 0.66 8.53 -12.08
CA ASN A 82 0.71 9.95 -11.76
C ASN A 82 -0.53 10.64 -12.32
N LEU A 83 -1.23 11.44 -11.50
CA LEU A 83 -2.40 12.20 -11.95
C LEU A 83 -2.10 13.19 -13.07
N LEU A 84 -0.86 13.67 -13.21
CA LEU A 84 -0.47 14.58 -14.29
C LEU A 84 -0.25 13.88 -15.63
N ASN A 85 0.02 12.56 -15.60
CA ASN A 85 0.17 11.74 -16.79
C ASN A 85 -0.64 10.45 -16.63
N PRO A 86 -1.98 10.55 -16.66
CA PRO A 86 -2.86 9.44 -16.33
C PRO A 86 -2.85 8.32 -17.38
N ASP A 87 -2.37 8.58 -18.60
CA ASP A 87 -2.28 7.57 -19.65
C ASP A 87 -1.15 6.55 -19.39
N ASP A 88 -0.21 6.89 -18.51
CA ASP A 88 0.95 6.07 -18.19
C ASP A 88 0.78 5.36 -16.83
N ILE A 89 -0.05 4.32 -16.87
CA ILE A 89 -0.39 3.52 -15.70
C ILE A 89 0.44 2.23 -15.71
N ALA A 90 1.25 2.03 -14.67
CA ALA A 90 1.84 0.73 -14.40
C ALA A 90 0.78 -0.21 -13.83
N VAL A 91 0.64 -1.40 -14.40
CA VAL A 91 -0.42 -2.36 -14.02
C VAL A 91 0.17 -3.72 -13.71
N GLN A 92 -0.28 -4.34 -12.63
CA GLN A 92 0.00 -5.73 -12.30
C GLN A 92 -1.30 -6.44 -11.96
N ARG A 93 -1.43 -7.68 -12.44
CA ARG A 93 -2.58 -8.53 -12.15
C ARG A 93 -2.13 -9.80 -11.48
N TYR A 94 -2.86 -10.20 -10.45
CA TYR A 94 -2.55 -11.35 -9.65
C TYR A 94 -3.79 -12.22 -9.50
N SER A 95 -3.64 -13.51 -9.79
CA SER A 95 -4.69 -14.49 -9.55
C SER A 95 -4.84 -14.74 -8.05
N ILE A 96 -6.09 -14.80 -7.58
CA ILE A 96 -6.43 -15.20 -6.22
C ILE A 96 -7.13 -16.55 -6.23
N LEU A 97 -7.06 -17.21 -5.10
CA LEU A 97 -7.80 -18.44 -4.89
C LEU A 97 -9.28 -18.11 -4.66
N PRO A 98 -10.21 -18.91 -5.20
CA PRO A 98 -11.64 -18.69 -4.98
C PRO A 98 -11.96 -18.87 -3.49
N PRO A 99 -13.05 -18.24 -2.99
CA PRO A 99 -13.42 -18.34 -1.59
C PRO A 99 -13.64 -19.77 -1.08
N SER A 100 -13.99 -20.70 -1.97
CA SER A 100 -14.14 -22.12 -1.67
C SER A 100 -12.81 -22.84 -1.34
N ALA A 101 -11.67 -22.30 -1.78
CA ALA A 101 -10.35 -22.83 -1.48
C ALA A 101 -9.80 -22.31 -0.14
N TYR A 102 -10.56 -21.45 0.56
CA TYR A 102 -10.14 -20.91 1.83
C TYR A 102 -10.26 -21.96 2.95
N PRO A 103 -9.25 -22.09 3.82
CA PRO A 103 -9.28 -23.09 4.87
C PRO A 103 -10.39 -22.76 5.88
N PRO A 104 -11.20 -23.76 6.29
CA PRO A 104 -12.23 -23.58 7.31
C PRO A 104 -11.58 -23.56 8.71
N SER A 105 -10.83 -22.50 9.02
CA SER A 105 -10.18 -22.32 10.32
C SER A 105 -10.74 -21.13 11.09
N ALA A 106 -10.74 -21.22 12.43
CA ALA A 106 -11.15 -20.11 13.28
C ALA A 106 -10.26 -18.87 13.09
N ASP A 107 -8.98 -19.07 12.80
CA ASP A 107 -8.04 -17.98 12.52
C ASP A 107 -8.33 -17.29 11.19
N TRP A 108 -8.70 -18.05 10.16
CA TRP A 108 -9.15 -17.46 8.89
C TRP A 108 -10.46 -16.68 9.07
N ALA A 109 -11.41 -17.22 9.83
CA ALA A 109 -12.66 -16.52 10.13
C ALA A 109 -12.40 -15.19 10.87
N ARG A 110 -11.46 -15.17 11.83
CA ARG A 110 -11.03 -13.94 12.52
C ARG A 110 -10.35 -12.96 11.59
N LEU A 111 -9.50 -13.45 10.67
CA LEU A 111 -8.81 -12.61 9.70
C LEU A 111 -9.81 -11.96 8.72
N GLN A 112 -10.79 -12.72 8.26
CA GLN A 112 -11.87 -12.21 7.40
C GLN A 112 -12.78 -11.21 8.13
N TRP A 113 -13.05 -11.43 9.42
CA TRP A 113 -13.77 -10.46 10.24
C TRP A 113 -12.99 -9.15 10.41
N PHE A 114 -11.67 -9.24 10.60
CA PHE A 114 -10.80 -8.06 10.72
C PHE A 114 -10.65 -7.31 9.40
N ASN A 115 -10.49 -8.05 8.30
CA ASN A 115 -10.34 -7.49 6.97
C ASN A 115 -11.02 -8.37 5.89
N PRO A 116 -12.22 -7.99 5.42
CA PRO A 116 -12.91 -8.72 4.36
C PRO A 116 -12.21 -8.62 3.00
N ASP A 117 -11.32 -7.64 2.82
CA ASP A 117 -10.56 -7.46 1.58
C ASP A 117 -9.31 -8.33 1.50
N THR A 118 -9.06 -9.14 2.54
CA THR A 118 -7.97 -10.11 2.54
C THR A 118 -8.08 -11.05 1.35
N VAL A 119 -6.97 -11.27 0.65
CA VAL A 119 -6.88 -12.21 -0.47
C VAL A 119 -5.99 -13.39 -0.12
N LEU A 120 -6.38 -14.58 -0.58
CA LEU A 120 -5.53 -15.76 -0.54
C LEU A 120 -4.93 -16.00 -1.92
N ARG A 121 -3.63 -16.22 -1.99
CA ARG A 121 -2.88 -16.51 -3.21
C ARG A 121 -1.91 -17.66 -2.99
N ARG A 122 -1.57 -18.36 -4.07
CA ARG A 122 -0.53 -19.38 -4.05
C ARG A 122 0.80 -18.77 -4.47
N ARG A 123 1.85 -18.99 -3.67
CA ARG A 123 3.24 -18.67 -4.03
C ARG A 123 4.07 -19.94 -3.85
N GLY A 124 4.38 -20.60 -4.96
CA GLY A 124 4.99 -21.95 -4.92
C GLY A 124 4.05 -22.95 -4.22
N GLN A 125 4.54 -23.59 -3.15
CA GLN A 125 3.78 -24.54 -2.33
C GLN A 125 3.10 -23.89 -1.10
N GLN A 126 3.19 -22.57 -0.95
CA GLN A 126 2.64 -21.86 0.20
C GLN A 126 1.33 -21.16 -0.17
N LEU A 127 0.38 -21.18 0.77
CA LEU A 127 -0.81 -20.32 0.75
C LEU A 127 -0.51 -19.04 1.53
N ILE A 128 -0.54 -17.90 0.84
CA ILE A 128 -0.26 -16.57 1.39
C ILE A 128 -1.54 -15.77 1.40
N SER A 129 -1.77 -15.08 2.52
CA SER A 129 -2.85 -14.15 2.73
C SER A 129 -2.32 -12.74 2.85
N SER A 130 -2.92 -11.78 2.15
CA SER A 130 -2.45 -10.38 2.11
C SER A 130 -3.59 -9.39 2.31
N ASP A 131 -3.36 -8.32 3.09
CA ASP A 131 -4.27 -7.16 3.16
C ASP A 131 -3.98 -6.19 2.00
N LEU A 132 -4.90 -6.15 1.03
CA LEU A 132 -4.76 -5.30 -0.16
C LEU A 132 -4.78 -3.79 0.12
N ARG A 133 -5.26 -3.36 1.30
CA ARG A 133 -5.37 -1.94 1.67
C ARG A 133 -4.07 -1.39 2.25
N MET A 134 -3.21 -2.26 2.76
CA MET A 134 -2.00 -1.88 3.50
C MET A 134 -0.71 -2.17 2.74
N GLY A 135 -0.71 -2.03 1.41
CA GLY A 135 0.46 -2.24 0.55
C GLY A 135 0.78 -1.07 -0.38
N GLU A 136 1.99 -1.12 -0.93
CA GLU A 136 2.43 -0.32 -2.07
C GLU A 136 2.47 -1.24 -3.30
N PHE A 137 2.43 -0.68 -4.51
CA PHE A 137 2.37 -1.46 -5.75
C PHE A 137 3.48 -2.54 -5.82
N GLY A 138 3.11 -3.81 -5.95
CA GLY A 138 4.00 -4.96 -5.96
C GLY A 138 4.64 -5.30 -4.60
N PHE A 139 4.20 -4.67 -3.51
CA PHE A 139 4.77 -4.85 -2.17
C PHE A 139 3.72 -4.76 -1.05
N TYR A 140 3.43 -5.89 -0.41
CA TYR A 140 2.61 -5.95 0.79
C TYR A 140 3.45 -6.26 2.04
N PRO A 141 3.57 -5.33 3.00
CA PRO A 141 4.26 -5.59 4.27
C PRO A 141 3.50 -6.56 5.19
N PHE A 142 2.20 -6.75 4.97
CA PHE A 142 1.33 -7.65 5.74
C PHE A 142 0.93 -8.86 4.91
N GLU A 143 1.85 -9.81 4.80
CA GLU A 143 1.60 -11.14 4.24
C GLU A 143 1.66 -12.20 5.36
N PHE A 144 0.69 -13.11 5.37
CA PHE A 144 0.59 -14.20 6.34
C PHE A 144 0.57 -15.53 5.60
N ILE A 145 1.44 -16.46 5.97
CA ILE A 145 1.37 -17.83 5.43
C ILE A 145 0.30 -18.58 6.23
N ILE A 146 -0.68 -19.16 5.54
CA ILE A 146 -1.80 -19.85 6.19
C ILE A 146 -1.59 -21.37 6.21
N ALA A 147 -0.90 -21.92 5.21
CA ALA A 147 -0.50 -23.33 5.21
C ALA A 147 0.77 -23.51 4.36
N PRO A 148 1.88 -23.99 4.94
CA PRO A 148 2.92 -24.67 4.18
C PRO A 148 2.44 -26.09 3.92
N GLU A 149 2.46 -26.53 2.66
CA GLU A 149 2.35 -27.95 2.35
C GLU A 149 3.56 -28.67 2.97
N ARG A 150 3.36 -29.49 3.99
CA ARG A 150 4.34 -30.50 4.42
C ARG A 150 3.92 -31.85 3.85
N ASP A 151 4.91 -32.69 3.54
CA ASP A 151 4.87 -34.06 2.99
C ASP A 151 3.88 -35.06 3.63
N SER A 152 3.04 -34.66 4.58
CA SER A 152 2.13 -35.53 5.33
C SER A 152 0.65 -35.22 5.13
N GLY A 153 0.25 -34.45 4.12
CA GLY A 153 -1.16 -34.25 3.73
C GLY A 153 -2.05 -33.55 4.78
N ARG A 154 -1.47 -32.99 5.85
CA ARG A 154 -2.20 -32.22 6.87
C ARG A 154 -1.81 -30.75 6.79
N GLN A 155 -2.77 -29.92 6.40
CA GLN A 155 -2.69 -28.47 6.53
C GLN A 155 -2.86 -28.15 8.03
N LEU A 156 -1.77 -27.78 8.70
CA LEU A 156 -1.83 -27.23 10.05
C LEU A 156 -1.82 -25.70 9.95
N PRO A 157 -2.68 -24.99 10.69
CA PRO A 157 -2.55 -23.54 10.81
C PRO A 157 -1.19 -23.23 11.44
N LEU A 158 -0.44 -22.35 10.79
CA LEU A 158 0.83 -21.86 11.31
C LEU A 158 0.60 -21.16 12.66
N SER A 159 1.44 -21.46 13.65
CA SER A 159 1.45 -20.77 14.94
C SER A 159 1.51 -19.26 14.72
N THR A 160 0.85 -18.46 15.57
CA THR A 160 0.86 -16.99 15.52
C THR A 160 2.29 -16.40 15.56
N ASP A 161 3.28 -17.17 16.03
CA ASP A 161 4.70 -16.82 16.02
C ASP A 161 5.39 -16.99 14.66
N SER A 162 4.71 -17.62 13.70
CA SER A 162 5.16 -17.85 12.33
C SER A 162 4.41 -16.96 11.33
N VAL A 163 4.11 -15.71 11.73
CA VAL A 163 4.07 -14.60 10.77
C VAL A 163 5.43 -14.56 10.09
N PHE A 164 5.54 -15.28 8.99
CA PHE A 164 6.66 -15.16 8.09
C PHE A 164 6.57 -13.78 7.43
N THR A 165 7.13 -12.80 8.15
CA THR A 165 8.15 -11.96 7.53
C THR A 165 9.28 -12.93 7.10
N GLU A 166 9.11 -13.67 5.99
CA GLU A 166 10.18 -14.57 5.49
C GLU A 166 11.40 -13.81 4.97
N LYS A 167 11.33 -12.47 5.01
CA LYS A 167 12.44 -11.67 5.51
C LYS A 167 11.90 -10.65 6.48
N ARG A 168 12.08 -10.86 7.78
CA ARG A 168 12.29 -9.75 8.70
C ARG A 168 13.38 -8.96 8.05
N TRP A 169 13.02 -7.82 7.47
CA TRP A 169 13.89 -6.69 7.30
C TRP A 169 15.36 -7.11 7.17
N GLN A 170 15.77 -7.49 5.97
CA GLN A 170 17.12 -7.13 5.59
C GLN A 170 17.13 -5.61 5.37
N ALA A 171 16.72 -4.82 6.37
CA ALA A 171 17.07 -3.40 6.43
C ALA A 171 18.57 -3.34 6.22
N ASP A 172 19.34 -4.16 6.93
CA ASP A 172 20.79 -4.13 6.86
C ASP A 172 21.32 -4.55 5.49
N THR A 173 20.66 -5.44 4.76
CA THR A 173 21.18 -5.96 3.48
C THR A 173 20.64 -5.21 2.27
N ILE A 174 19.38 -4.75 2.31
CA ILE A 174 18.80 -3.81 1.34
C ILE A 174 19.40 -2.42 1.56
N ASN A 175 19.58 -1.95 2.80
CA ASN A 175 20.30 -0.71 3.11
C ASN A 175 21.79 -0.87 2.86
N ALA A 176 22.44 -2.02 3.08
CA ALA A 176 23.84 -2.20 2.66
C ALA A 176 23.97 -2.24 1.14
N ALA A 177 23.06 -2.89 0.41
CA ALA A 177 23.07 -2.88 -1.06
C ALA A 177 22.72 -1.50 -1.61
N ALA A 178 21.78 -0.78 -0.99
CA ALA A 178 21.45 0.60 -1.31
C ALA A 178 22.60 1.55 -0.97
N LYS A 179 23.27 1.39 0.18
CA LYS A 179 24.44 2.17 0.62
C LYS A 179 25.66 1.92 -0.26
N ARG A 180 25.92 0.67 -0.68
CA ARG A 180 26.99 0.34 -1.65
C ARG A 180 26.73 0.92 -3.04
N TYR A 181 25.47 0.91 -3.49
CA TYR A 181 25.08 1.53 -4.76
C TYR A 181 25.12 3.06 -4.70
N ALA A 182 24.60 3.64 -3.61
CA ALA A 182 24.67 5.06 -3.29
C ALA A 182 26.12 5.57 -3.22
N GLN A 183 27.03 4.81 -2.59
CA GLN A 183 28.46 5.11 -2.57
C GLN A 183 29.12 4.96 -3.96
N ARG A 184 28.68 3.99 -4.77
CA ARG A 184 29.19 3.79 -6.14
C ARG A 184 28.76 4.91 -7.09
N ASN A 185 27.57 5.47 -6.90
CA ASN A 185 26.93 6.40 -7.84
C ASN A 185 26.71 7.81 -7.26
N ASN A 186 27.19 8.08 -6.05
CA ASN A 186 27.06 9.35 -5.34
C ASN A 186 25.59 9.83 -5.12
N GLU A 187 24.69 8.90 -4.75
CA GLU A 187 23.25 9.15 -4.53
C GLU A 187 22.85 8.99 -3.04
N PRO A 188 21.75 9.61 -2.55
CA PRO A 188 21.31 9.49 -1.15
C PRO A 188 20.73 8.10 -0.80
N SER A 189 21.04 7.60 0.41
CA SER A 189 20.64 6.27 0.90
C SER A 189 19.19 6.23 1.39
N PHE A 190 18.24 6.11 0.49
CA PHE A 190 16.86 5.71 0.78
C PHE A 190 16.63 4.26 0.32
N PRO A 191 15.65 3.53 0.91
CA PRO A 191 15.36 2.16 0.47
C PRO A 191 15.03 2.15 -1.03
N LYS A 192 15.82 1.41 -1.82
CA LYS A 192 15.73 1.39 -3.30
C LYS A 192 14.31 1.14 -3.82
N TYR A 193 13.49 0.41 -3.08
CA TYR A 193 12.11 0.11 -3.47
C TYR A 193 11.26 1.39 -3.53
N LYS A 194 11.31 2.26 -2.51
CA LYS A 194 10.56 3.53 -2.50
C LYS A 194 11.01 4.47 -3.61
N TRP A 195 12.32 4.56 -3.87
CA TRP A 195 12.85 5.32 -5.00
C TRP A 195 12.42 4.77 -6.35
N SER A 196 12.37 3.44 -6.49
CA SER A 196 11.91 2.81 -7.73
C SER A 196 10.42 3.04 -7.98
N GLN A 197 9.59 3.03 -6.93
CA GLN A 197 8.16 3.32 -7.05
C GLN A 197 7.90 4.80 -7.34
N PHE A 198 8.60 5.68 -6.64
CA PHE A 198 8.54 7.12 -6.90
C PHE A 198 9.00 7.44 -8.33
N LYS A 199 10.10 6.84 -8.81
CA LYS A 199 10.55 7.01 -10.19
C LYS A 199 9.55 6.42 -11.19
N ARG A 200 9.04 5.21 -10.98
CA ARG A 200 8.00 4.61 -11.86
C ARG A 200 6.75 5.47 -11.93
N CYS A 201 6.32 6.07 -10.82
CA CYS A 201 5.23 7.03 -10.84
C CYS A 201 5.58 8.27 -11.68
N LEU A 202 6.75 8.88 -11.45
CA LEU A 202 7.12 10.11 -12.14
C LEU A 202 7.38 9.93 -13.63
N THR A 203 7.95 8.79 -14.03
CA THR A 203 8.36 8.55 -15.42
C THR A 203 7.33 7.77 -16.21
N GLY A 204 6.35 7.15 -15.55
CA GLY A 204 5.38 6.27 -16.19
C GLY A 204 6.04 4.97 -16.67
N GLY A 205 5.77 3.85 -15.99
CA GLY A 205 6.72 2.75 -15.86
C GLY A 205 7.27 2.12 -17.16
N SER A 206 8.60 1.97 -17.20
CA SER A 206 9.32 0.86 -17.87
C SER A 206 10.10 0.05 -16.84
#